data_AF-M5BVA1-F1
#
_entry.id   AF-M5BVA1-F1
#
_cell.length_a   1.000
_cell.length_b   1.000
_cell.length_c   1.000
_cell.angle_alpha   90.00
_cell.angle_beta   90.00
_cell.angle_gamma   90.00
#
_symmetry.space_group_name_H-M   'P 1'
#
loop_
_entity.id
_entity.type
_entity.pdbx_description
1 polymer ?
#
loop_
_entity_poly.entity_id
_entity_poly.type
_entity_poly.pdbx_seq_one_letter_code
_entity_poly.pdbx_strand_id
1 'polypeptide(L)'
;MIGVSTLQIDLNSDSATVLSLQQSIHDLSGLLPSQQELKSGYPPKALTLIPELPLSSLGLQRGDQITVMAKPGSVAASTESAAPTVPVSTPQPIASTQAPKGNAGPTDDGFVETDAGTLVHRVVPDDNSCLFSSVAIVFGQDITAARKMRSIVVDVIKNDPETYSDVILGLITMTQAIQGLLHGRDL
;
A
#
# COMPACT_ATOMS: atom_id res chain seq x y z
N MET A 1 18.56 -12.18 8.58
CA MET A 1 17.62 -13.32 8.52
C MET A 1 16.23 -12.71 8.43
N ILE A 2 15.53 -12.87 7.31
CA ILE A 2 14.13 -12.44 7.20
C ILE A 2 13.31 -13.56 7.82
N GLY A 3 12.68 -13.29 8.96
CA GLY A 3 11.77 -14.21 9.63
C GLY A 3 10.32 -13.82 9.35
N VAL A 4 9.44 -14.80 9.30
CA VAL A 4 7.99 -14.58 9.29
C VAL A 4 7.46 -15.14 10.61
N SER A 5 6.75 -14.31 11.36
CA SER A 5 6.10 -14.69 12.62
C SER A 5 4.64 -14.26 12.57
N THR A 6 3.75 -15.11 13.10
CA THR A 6 2.32 -14.81 13.19
C THR A 6 1.97 -14.38 14.61
N LEU A 7 1.39 -13.19 14.76
CA LEU A 7 0.86 -12.71 16.04
C LEU A 7 -0.65 -12.86 16.07
N GLN A 8 -1.19 -13.42 17.16
CA GLN A 8 -2.62 -13.46 17.42
C GLN A 8 -2.97 -12.29 18.34
N ILE A 9 -3.43 -11.19 17.75
CA ILE A 9 -3.79 -9.97 18.49
C ILE A 9 -5.27 -9.68 18.20
N ASP A 10 -6.03 -9.40 19.26
CA ASP A 10 -7.39 -8.91 19.12
C ASP A 10 -7.38 -7.41 18.83
N LEU A 11 -7.65 -7.05 17.57
CA LEU A 11 -7.66 -5.68 17.06
C LEU A 11 -8.85 -4.84 17.57
N ASN A 12 -9.87 -5.49 18.16
CA ASN A 12 -11.11 -4.83 18.63
C ASN A 12 -11.17 -4.69 20.16
N SER A 13 -10.15 -5.15 20.88
CA SER A 13 -10.08 -4.99 22.33
C SER A 13 -9.67 -3.55 22.67
N ASP A 14 -10.43 -2.87 23.53
CA ASP A 14 -10.13 -1.49 23.98
C ASP A 14 -8.78 -1.37 24.72
N SER A 15 -8.21 -2.49 25.18
CA SER A 15 -6.89 -2.56 25.80
C SER A 15 -5.74 -2.75 24.80
N ALA A 16 -6.04 -2.99 23.52
CA ALA A 16 -5.03 -3.27 22.50
C ALA A 16 -4.47 -1.96 21.93
N THR A 17 -3.33 -1.52 22.48
CA THR A 17 -2.64 -0.29 22.08
C THR A 17 -1.50 -0.57 21.11
N VAL A 18 -1.06 0.46 20.39
CA VAL A 18 0.16 0.40 19.56
C VAL A 18 1.37 -0.06 20.39
N LEU A 19 1.46 0.38 21.64
CA LEU A 19 2.52 -0.06 22.55
C LEU A 19 2.51 -1.58 22.79
N SER A 20 1.34 -2.20 22.97
CA SER A 20 1.22 -3.65 23.16
C SER A 20 1.67 -4.46 21.93
N LEU A 21 1.39 -3.95 20.73
CA LEU A 21 1.89 -4.53 19.47
C LEU A 21 3.42 -4.37 19.39
N GLN A 22 3.95 -3.19 19.69
CA GLN A 22 5.41 -2.95 19.65
C GLN A 22 6.16 -3.84 20.66
N GLN A 23 5.59 -4.08 21.84
CA GLN A 23 6.14 -5.03 22.82
C GLN A 23 6.14 -6.46 22.28
N SER A 24 5.03 -6.90 21.69
CA SER A 24 4.94 -8.24 21.10
C SER A 24 5.94 -8.43 19.95
N ILE A 25 6.17 -7.40 19.14
CA ILE A 25 7.18 -7.41 18.08
C ILE A 25 8.60 -7.42 18.67
N HIS A 26 8.85 -6.67 19.76
CA HIS A 26 10.13 -6.68 20.45
C HIS A 26 10.47 -8.08 20.97
N ASP A 27 9.52 -8.76 21.59
CA ASP A 27 9.76 -10.10 22.16
C ASP A 27 10.09 -11.15 21.09
N LEU A 28 9.59 -10.97 19.87
CA LEU A 28 9.84 -11.87 18.74
C LEU A 28 11.08 -11.48 17.91
N SER A 29 11.34 -10.19 17.72
CA SER A 29 12.39 -9.69 16.82
C SER A 29 13.65 -9.21 17.53
N GLY A 30 13.58 -8.94 18.83
CA GLY A 30 14.61 -8.28 19.61
C GLY A 30 14.75 -6.77 19.33
N LEU A 31 13.88 -6.18 18.49
CA LEU A 31 13.93 -4.75 18.16
C LEU A 31 13.19 -3.93 19.21
N LEU A 32 13.86 -2.95 19.82
CA LEU A 32 13.21 -2.03 20.77
C LEU A 32 12.07 -1.27 20.09
N PRO A 33 10.97 -0.92 20.81
CA PRO A 33 9.86 -0.15 20.24
C PRO A 33 10.28 1.12 19.47
N SER A 34 11.33 1.79 19.93
CA SER A 34 11.89 3.00 19.29
C SER A 34 12.67 2.73 18.00
N GLN A 35 13.07 1.48 17.75
CA GLN A 35 13.79 1.04 16.56
C GLN A 35 12.88 0.31 15.56
N GLN A 36 11.59 0.17 15.86
CA GLN A 36 10.64 -0.50 14.97
C GLN A 36 10.05 0.50 13.97
N GLU A 37 10.20 0.19 12.68
CA GLU A 37 9.45 0.82 11.60
C GLU A 37 8.49 -0.23 11.00
N LEU A 38 7.18 0.03 11.06
CA LEU A 38 6.17 -0.88 10.56
C LEU A 38 5.58 -0.33 9.26
N LYS A 39 5.47 -1.19 8.24
CA LYS A 39 4.84 -0.85 6.95
C LYS A 39 3.75 -1.88 6.62
N SER A 40 2.62 -1.43 6.11
CA SER A 40 1.52 -2.29 5.65
C SER A 40 1.00 -1.87 4.28
N GLY A 41 0.26 -2.78 3.64
CA GLY A 41 -0.36 -2.57 2.33
C GLY A 41 0.61 -2.56 1.14
N TYR A 42 0.04 -2.37 -0.05
CA TYR A 42 0.77 -2.13 -1.29
C TYR A 42 0.22 -0.86 -1.97
N PRO A 43 1.09 0.10 -2.35
CA PRO A 43 2.53 0.17 -2.08
C PRO A 43 2.85 0.28 -0.56
N PRO A 44 3.97 -0.27 -0.06
CA PRO A 44 4.26 -0.33 1.39
C PRO A 44 4.23 1.05 2.07
N LYS A 45 3.19 1.29 2.86
CA LYS A 45 2.98 2.56 3.57
C LYS A 45 3.47 2.45 5.01
N ALA A 46 4.28 3.42 5.45
CA ALA A 46 4.72 3.48 6.83
C ALA A 46 3.53 3.80 7.77
N LEU A 47 3.41 3.03 8.85
CA LEU A 47 2.40 3.21 9.87
C LEU A 47 2.85 4.26 10.89
N THR A 48 1.93 5.12 11.30
CA THR A 48 2.18 6.12 12.34
C THR A 48 2.07 5.45 13.71
N LEU A 49 3.21 5.10 14.30
CA LEU A 49 3.28 4.41 15.59
C LEU A 49 3.17 5.42 16.74
N ILE A 50 1.96 5.60 17.27
CA ILE A 50 1.73 6.42 18.47
C ILE A 50 1.36 5.48 19.62
N PRO A 51 2.21 5.31 20.65
CA PRO A 51 2.06 4.27 21.68
C PRO A 51 0.70 4.24 22.39
N GLU A 52 0.12 5.41 22.65
CA GLU A 52 -1.14 5.60 23.39
C GLU A 52 -2.39 5.40 22.53
N LEU A 53 -2.26 5.26 21.21
CA LEU A 53 -3.41 5.06 20.33
C LEU A 53 -3.84 3.58 20.30
N PRO A 54 -5.15 3.32 20.08
CA PRO A 54 -5.64 1.96 19.88
C PRO A 54 -5.13 1.39 18.55
N LEU A 55 -4.92 0.08 18.47
CA LEU A 55 -4.45 -0.58 17.24
C LEU A 55 -5.39 -0.37 16.05
N SER A 56 -6.68 -0.21 16.30
CA SER A 56 -7.67 0.09 15.27
C SER A 56 -7.37 1.40 14.52
N SER A 57 -6.63 2.34 15.14
CA SER A 57 -6.24 3.60 14.47
C SER A 57 -5.20 3.39 13.36
N LEU A 58 -4.50 2.26 13.36
CA LEU A 58 -3.54 1.91 12.31
C LEU A 58 -4.23 1.41 11.03
N GLY A 59 -5.55 1.17 11.07
CA GLY A 59 -6.33 0.67 9.93
C GLY A 59 -6.02 -0.78 9.55
N LEU A 60 -5.36 -1.52 10.45
CA LEU A 60 -5.01 -2.92 10.24
C LEU A 60 -6.26 -3.80 10.26
N GLN A 61 -6.33 -4.77 9.35
CA GLN A 61 -7.38 -5.77 9.30
C GLN A 61 -6.85 -7.17 9.66
N ARG A 62 -7.76 -8.06 10.04
CA ARG A 62 -7.39 -9.46 10.30
C ARG A 62 -6.85 -10.09 9.02
N GLY A 63 -5.63 -10.63 9.09
CA GLY A 63 -4.95 -11.23 7.94
C GLY A 63 -3.99 -10.27 7.22
N ASP A 64 -3.90 -9.00 7.64
CA ASP A 64 -2.96 -8.05 7.07
C ASP A 64 -1.50 -8.43 7.38
N GLN A 65 -0.61 -8.24 6.40
CA GLN A 65 0.81 -8.53 6.54
C GLN A 65 1.58 -7.24 6.83
N ILE A 66 2.27 -7.21 7.98
CA ILE A 66 3.09 -6.07 8.38
C ILE A 66 4.56 -6.39 8.17
N THR A 67 5.26 -5.49 7.49
CA THR A 67 6.72 -5.54 7.37
C THR A 67 7.34 -4.77 8.53
N VAL A 68 8.15 -5.46 9.34
CA VAL A 68 8.93 -4.86 10.43
C VAL A 68 10.35 -4.57 9.92
N MET A 69 10.78 -3.32 10.01
CA MET A 69 12.13 -2.87 9.67
C MET A 69 12.82 -2.29 10.91
N ALA A 70 14.13 -2.52 11.01
CA ALA A 70 14.94 -1.92 12.04
C ALA A 70 15.37 -0.51 11.61
N LYS A 71 14.94 0.50 12.36
CA LYS A 71 15.44 1.86 12.23
C LYS A 71 16.70 2.01 13.09
N PRO A 72 17.85 2.44 12.53
CA PRO A 72 19.03 2.73 13.34
C PRO A 72 18.68 3.89 14.28
N GLY A 73 18.71 3.62 15.58
CA GLY A 73 18.37 4.59 16.61
C GLY A 73 19.35 5.77 16.60
N SER A 74 18.84 6.96 16.31
CA SER A 74 19.52 8.21 16.66
C SER A 74 19.30 8.44 18.15
N VAL A 75 20.38 8.39 18.93
CA VAL A 75 20.41 8.83 20.31
C VAL A 75 20.26 10.36 20.40
N ALA A 76 19.36 10.82 21.29
CA ALA A 76 19.24 12.17 21.88
C ALA A 76 18.76 13.32 20.95
N ALA A 77 17.93 14.29 21.34
CA ALA A 77 17.32 14.67 22.61
C ALA A 77 16.07 15.54 22.36
N SER A 78 15.12 15.50 23.29
CA SER A 78 14.06 16.49 23.48
C SER A 78 14.66 17.80 24.03
N THR A 79 14.32 18.95 23.45
CA THR A 79 14.18 20.23 24.17
C THR A 79 13.24 21.17 23.42
N GLU A 80 12.43 21.83 24.21
CA GLU A 80 11.32 22.73 23.93
C GLU A 80 11.79 24.18 23.65
N SER A 81 11.08 24.86 22.74
CA SER A 81 10.80 26.32 22.62
C SER A 81 11.86 27.41 22.87
N ALA A 82 12.11 28.24 21.84
CA ALA A 82 11.98 29.72 21.82
C ALA A 82 13.08 30.46 21.01
N ALA A 83 12.64 31.22 20.00
CA ALA A 83 13.36 32.33 19.34
C ALA A 83 13.42 33.58 20.27
N PRO A 84 14.07 34.74 19.95
CA PRO A 84 14.67 35.28 18.70
C PRO A 84 16.14 35.80 18.89
N THR A 85 16.95 36.30 17.95
CA THR A 85 16.82 37.47 17.04
C THR A 85 18.10 37.57 16.15
N VAL A 86 17.94 38.01 14.90
CA VAL A 86 18.92 38.34 13.83
C VAL A 86 19.71 39.67 14.13
N PRO A 87 20.75 40.18 13.38
CA PRO A 87 20.85 40.17 11.90
C PRO A 87 22.21 40.37 11.13
N VAL A 88 22.11 40.27 9.78
CA VAL A 88 22.94 40.80 8.63
C VAL A 88 24.36 40.22 8.43
N SER A 89 24.79 39.69 7.26
CA SER A 89 24.76 40.31 5.93
C SER A 89 24.85 39.33 4.74
N THR A 90 24.07 39.64 3.70
CA THR A 90 24.10 39.20 2.28
C THR A 90 25.20 39.95 1.49
N PRO A 91 25.67 39.51 0.28
CA PRO A 91 24.85 39.34 -0.93
C PRO A 91 25.13 38.16 -1.90
N GLN A 92 24.04 37.81 -2.62
CA GLN A 92 23.79 36.94 -3.80
C GLN A 92 24.63 37.29 -5.07
N PRO A 93 24.47 36.68 -6.28
CA PRO A 93 23.62 35.54 -6.72
C PRO A 93 24.20 34.59 -7.81
N ILE A 94 23.89 33.28 -7.83
CA ILE A 94 23.71 32.52 -9.09
C ILE A 94 22.69 31.36 -8.96
N ALA A 95 21.65 31.45 -9.79
CA ALA A 95 20.75 30.43 -10.36
C ALA A 95 20.09 29.35 -9.48
N SER A 96 18.79 29.56 -9.23
CA SER A 96 17.80 28.56 -8.86
C SER A 96 17.71 27.43 -9.89
N THR A 97 17.98 26.19 -9.49
CA THR A 97 17.30 25.02 -10.05
C THR A 97 16.30 24.52 -9.03
N GLN A 98 15.03 24.71 -9.38
CA GLN A 98 13.88 24.36 -8.56
C GLN A 98 13.81 22.83 -8.42
N ALA A 99 13.66 22.37 -7.19
CA ALA A 99 13.16 21.03 -6.88
C ALA A 99 11.77 20.87 -7.51
N PRO A 100 11.46 19.77 -8.22
CA PRO A 100 10.11 19.53 -8.69
C PRO A 100 9.22 19.19 -7.49
N LYS A 101 8.36 20.14 -7.13
CA LYS A 101 7.12 19.86 -6.40
C LYS A 101 6.25 19.03 -7.35
N GLY A 102 5.95 17.80 -6.98
CA GLY A 102 4.98 16.96 -7.69
C GLY A 102 3.59 17.58 -7.60
N ASN A 103 3.23 18.36 -8.61
CA ASN A 103 1.87 18.83 -8.84
C ASN A 103 1.06 17.70 -9.45
N ALA A 104 -0.12 17.46 -8.87
CA ALA A 104 -1.18 16.65 -9.48
C ALA A 104 -1.69 17.33 -10.77
N GLY A 105 -1.55 16.65 -11.91
CA GLY A 105 -1.99 17.02 -13.26
C GLY A 105 -1.24 16.19 -14.32
N PRO A 106 -1.84 15.93 -15.50
CA PRO A 106 -1.96 14.60 -16.10
C PRO A 106 -0.62 13.87 -16.34
N THR A 107 -0.63 12.60 -15.97
CA THR A 107 0.37 11.53 -16.07
C THR A 107 1.51 11.78 -17.07
N ASP A 108 2.71 12.06 -16.53
CA ASP A 108 3.98 11.84 -17.22
C ASP A 108 4.20 10.33 -17.32
N ASP A 109 3.57 9.73 -18.34
CA ASP A 109 3.70 8.33 -18.68
C ASP A 109 5.17 8.09 -19.10
N GLY A 110 5.97 7.58 -18.16
CA GLY A 110 7.37 7.25 -18.43
C GLY A 110 7.47 6.34 -19.66
N PHE A 111 8.34 6.69 -20.60
CA PHE A 111 8.56 5.90 -21.81
C PHE A 111 10.02 5.46 -21.92
N VAL A 112 10.22 4.30 -22.52
CA VAL A 112 11.54 3.72 -22.81
C VAL A 112 11.62 3.43 -24.30
N GLU A 113 12.62 4.01 -24.97
CA GLU A 113 12.93 3.66 -26.35
C GLU A 113 13.66 2.32 -26.40
N THR A 114 13.28 1.48 -27.35
CA THR A 114 13.89 0.18 -27.64
C THR A 114 14.14 0.07 -29.14
N ASP A 115 14.98 -0.86 -29.55
CA ASP A 115 15.27 -1.12 -30.97
C ASP A 115 14.00 -1.51 -31.77
N ALA A 116 12.94 -1.97 -31.08
CA ALA A 116 11.67 -2.39 -31.67
C ALA A 116 10.54 -1.34 -31.55
N GLY A 117 10.83 -0.16 -30.99
CA GLY A 117 9.85 0.92 -30.79
C GLY A 117 9.84 1.45 -29.35
N THR A 118 8.81 2.22 -29.01
CA THR A 118 8.69 2.89 -27.71
C THR A 118 7.73 2.13 -26.80
N LEU A 119 8.20 1.75 -25.61
CA LEU A 119 7.35 1.24 -24.54
C LEU A 119 6.86 2.42 -23.70
N VAL A 120 5.55 2.60 -23.60
CA VAL A 120 4.92 3.68 -22.83
C VAL A 120 4.22 3.08 -21.61
N HIS A 121 4.58 3.55 -20.42
CA HIS A 121 3.88 3.17 -19.19
C HIS A 121 2.62 4.03 -19.03
N ARG A 122 1.44 3.41 -19.11
CA ARG A 122 0.18 4.10 -18.84
C ARG A 122 -0.28 3.87 -17.41
N VAL A 123 -0.39 4.96 -16.66
CA VAL A 123 -0.86 4.90 -15.27
C VAL A 123 -2.37 4.68 -15.22
N VAL A 124 -2.82 3.72 -14.42
CA VAL A 124 -4.23 3.48 -14.10
C VAL A 124 -4.54 3.89 -12.65
N PRO A 125 -5.81 4.18 -12.31
CA PRO A 125 -6.21 4.41 -10.93
C PRO A 125 -5.80 3.25 -10.02
N ASP A 126 -5.33 3.60 -8.82
CA ASP A 126 -4.95 2.64 -7.76
C ASP A 126 -6.21 2.21 -6.98
N ASP A 127 -7.03 1.39 -7.62
CA ASP A 127 -8.23 0.81 -7.05
C ASP A 127 -8.28 -0.71 -7.30
N ASN A 128 -9.27 -1.40 -6.71
CA ASN A 128 -9.47 -2.84 -6.87
C ASN A 128 -9.82 -3.25 -8.32
N SER A 129 -9.91 -2.30 -9.25
CA SER A 129 -10.15 -2.52 -10.67
C SER A 129 -8.90 -2.31 -11.53
N CYS A 130 -7.75 -1.94 -10.97
CA CYS A 130 -6.54 -1.57 -11.71
C CYS A 130 -6.11 -2.63 -12.75
N LEU A 131 -6.18 -3.93 -12.42
CA LEU A 131 -5.90 -5.02 -13.37
C LEU A 131 -6.86 -4.98 -14.57
N PHE A 132 -8.17 -4.90 -14.29
CA PHE A 132 -9.20 -4.88 -15.32
C PHE A 132 -9.13 -3.61 -16.18
N SER A 133 -8.84 -2.46 -15.58
CA SER A 133 -8.60 -1.19 -16.28
C SER A 133 -7.36 -1.28 -17.18
N SER A 134 -6.29 -1.91 -16.72
CA SER A 134 -5.04 -2.08 -17.48
C SER A 134 -5.28 -2.94 -18.73
N VAL A 135 -5.97 -4.06 -18.58
CA VAL A 135 -6.35 -4.94 -19.69
C VAL A 135 -7.30 -4.22 -20.65
N ALA A 136 -8.26 -3.46 -20.12
CA ALA A 136 -9.22 -2.72 -20.93
C ALA A 136 -8.57 -1.61 -21.77
N ILE A 137 -7.48 -0.98 -21.31
CA ILE A 137 -6.69 -0.06 -22.12
C ILE A 137 -6.06 -0.80 -23.31
N VAL A 138 -5.44 -1.96 -23.07
CA VAL A 138 -4.73 -2.70 -24.13
C VAL A 138 -5.69 -3.16 -25.22
N PHE A 139 -6.80 -3.80 -24.85
CA PHE A 139 -7.71 -4.42 -25.82
C PHE A 139 -8.87 -3.54 -26.25
N GLY A 140 -9.35 -2.66 -25.37
CA GLY A 140 -10.53 -1.81 -25.61
C GLY A 140 -10.22 -0.34 -25.80
N GLN A 141 -8.97 0.10 -25.57
CA GLN A 141 -8.57 1.52 -25.54
C GLN A 141 -9.46 2.36 -24.60
N ASP A 142 -10.00 1.73 -23.55
CA ASP A 142 -10.94 2.35 -22.61
C ASP A 142 -10.58 1.96 -21.17
N ILE A 143 -10.04 2.93 -20.42
CA ILE A 143 -9.65 2.76 -19.02
C ILE A 143 -10.85 2.54 -18.08
N THR A 144 -12.05 2.96 -18.49
CA THR A 144 -13.26 2.91 -17.64
C THR A 144 -14.02 1.59 -17.76
N ALA A 145 -13.63 0.73 -18.72
CA ALA A 145 -14.33 -0.51 -19.05
C ALA A 145 -14.02 -1.68 -18.10
N ALA A 146 -13.45 -1.44 -16.92
CA ALA A 146 -13.13 -2.47 -15.93
C ALA A 146 -14.35 -3.34 -15.53
N ARG A 147 -15.53 -2.72 -15.36
CA ARG A 147 -16.77 -3.46 -15.06
C ARG A 147 -17.17 -4.42 -16.17
N LYS A 148 -17.00 -4.00 -17.44
CA LYS A 148 -17.27 -4.85 -18.60
C LYS A 148 -16.30 -6.03 -18.64
N MET A 149 -15.02 -5.81 -18.35
CA MET A 149 -14.03 -6.90 -18.29
C MET A 149 -14.39 -7.93 -17.21
N ARG A 150 -14.84 -7.47 -16.03
CA ARG A 150 -15.33 -8.36 -14.97
C ARG A 150 -16.55 -9.18 -15.39
N SER A 151 -17.50 -8.57 -16.08
CA SER A 151 -18.65 -9.31 -16.62
C SER A 151 -18.24 -10.43 -17.58
N ILE A 152 -17.26 -10.19 -18.46
CA ILE A 152 -16.75 -11.22 -19.37
C ILE A 152 -16.18 -12.40 -18.58
N VAL A 153 -15.37 -12.14 -17.55
CA VAL A 153 -14.81 -13.21 -16.70
C VAL A 153 -15.92 -14.00 -15.99
N VAL A 154 -16.92 -13.31 -15.44
CA VAL A 154 -18.09 -13.95 -14.82
C VAL A 154 -18.84 -14.85 -15.80
N ASP A 155 -19.04 -14.38 -17.03
CA ASP A 155 -19.74 -15.15 -18.06
C ASP A 155 -18.93 -16.39 -18.48
N VAL A 156 -17.61 -16.26 -18.59
CA VAL A 156 -16.72 -17.41 -18.89
C VAL A 156 -16.77 -18.45 -17.77
N ILE A 157 -16.66 -18.03 -16.50
CA ILE A 157 -16.73 -18.95 -15.34
C ILE A 157 -18.07 -19.69 -15.32
N LYS A 158 -19.18 -18.99 -15.56
CA LYS A 158 -20.52 -19.59 -15.57
C LYS A 158 -20.71 -20.63 -16.68
N ASN A 159 -20.06 -20.43 -17.83
CA ASN A 159 -20.23 -21.27 -19.00
C ASN A 159 -19.28 -22.48 -19.02
N ASP A 160 -18.27 -22.53 -18.14
CA ASP A 160 -17.33 -23.65 -18.04
C ASP A 160 -17.02 -24.02 -16.57
N PRO A 161 -18.01 -24.58 -15.84
CA PRO A 161 -17.85 -24.94 -14.43
C PRO A 161 -16.92 -26.14 -14.20
N GLU A 162 -16.60 -26.91 -15.24
CA GLU A 162 -15.63 -28.02 -15.15
C GLU A 162 -14.21 -27.46 -15.02
N THR A 163 -13.82 -26.54 -15.92
CA THR A 163 -12.53 -25.86 -15.85
C THR A 163 -12.44 -24.94 -14.64
N TYR A 164 -13.50 -24.18 -14.34
CA TYR A 164 -13.56 -23.22 -13.24
C TYR A 164 -14.31 -23.77 -12.03
N SER A 165 -13.91 -24.97 -11.59
CA SER A 165 -14.44 -25.58 -10.38
C SER A 165 -14.09 -24.79 -9.11
N ASP A 166 -14.82 -25.03 -8.02
CA ASP A 166 -14.61 -24.39 -6.72
C ASP A 166 -13.16 -24.50 -6.24
N VAL A 167 -12.50 -25.63 -6.52
CA VAL A 167 -11.09 -25.88 -6.17
C VAL A 167 -10.15 -24.95 -6.96
N ILE A 168 -10.39 -24.77 -8.25
CA ILE A 168 -9.59 -23.90 -9.12
C ILE A 168 -9.80 -22.43 -8.75
N LEU A 169 -11.03 -22.06 -8.39
CA LEU A 169 -11.37 -20.71 -7.94
C LEU A 169 -10.88 -20.42 -6.51
N GLY A 170 -10.42 -21.44 -5.76
CA GLY A 170 -9.95 -21.29 -4.38
C GLY A 170 -11.05 -20.85 -3.40
N LEU A 171 -12.32 -21.10 -3.75
CA LEU A 171 -13.49 -20.61 -3.02
C LEU A 171 -14.42 -21.76 -2.65
N ILE A 172 -15.27 -21.53 -1.66
CA ILE A 172 -16.22 -22.55 -1.20
C ILE A 172 -17.33 -22.77 -2.25
N THR A 173 -17.69 -21.73 -3.01
CA THR A 173 -18.66 -21.83 -4.12
C THR A 173 -18.35 -20.86 -5.25
N MET A 174 -18.64 -21.28 -6.49
CA MET A 174 -18.62 -20.44 -7.70
C MET A 174 -19.44 -19.14 -7.55
N THR A 175 -20.55 -19.19 -6.81
CA THR A 175 -21.38 -18.02 -6.52
C THR A 175 -20.63 -16.94 -5.74
N GLN A 176 -19.75 -17.32 -4.80
CA GLN A 176 -18.91 -16.37 -4.07
C GLN A 176 -17.88 -15.72 -4.99
N ALA A 177 -17.29 -16.49 -5.91
CA ALA A 177 -16.33 -15.99 -6.89
C ALA A 177 -16.94 -14.89 -7.77
N ILE A 178 -18.13 -15.17 -8.29
CA ILE A 178 -18.89 -14.24 -9.14
C ILE A 178 -19.24 -12.98 -8.34
N GLN A 179 -19.67 -13.12 -7.09
CA GLN A 179 -20.01 -11.99 -6.25
C GLN A 179 -18.81 -11.09 -5.97
N GLY A 180 -17.63 -11.66 -5.70
CA GLY A 180 -16.38 -10.91 -5.52
C GLY A 180 -16.00 -10.12 -6.78
N LEU A 181 -16.01 -10.78 -7.94
CA LEU A 181 -15.69 -10.15 -9.23
C LEU A 181 -16.62 -8.97 -9.56
N LEU A 182 -17.92 -9.11 -9.32
CA LEU A 182 -18.89 -8.05 -9.62
C LEU A 182 -18.76 -6.85 -8.68
N HIS A 183 -18.42 -7.07 -7.40
CA HIS A 183 -18.40 -6.00 -6.40
C HIS A 183 -17.02 -5.38 -6.17
N GLY A 184 -15.95 -6.01 -6.66
CA GLY A 184 -14.58 -5.51 -6.45
C GLY A 184 -14.18 -5.49 -4.99
N ARG A 185 -14.78 -6.36 -4.18
CA ARG A 185 -14.38 -6.57 -2.80
C ARG A 185 -13.20 -7.52 -2.82
N ASP A 186 -12.18 -7.22 -2.03
CA ASP A 186 -11.14 -8.17 -1.70
C ASP A 186 -11.81 -9.44 -1.15
N LEU A 187 -11.53 -10.58 -1.80
CA LEU A 187 -12.03 -11.91 -1.43
C LEU A 187 -11.24 -12.44 -0.24
#